data_AF-A0A534J4Y0-F1
#
_entry.id   AF-A0A534J4Y0-F1
#
_cell.length_a   1.000
_cell.length_b   1.000
_cell.length_c   1.000
_cell.angle_alpha   90.00
_cell.angle_beta   90.00
_cell.angle_gamma   90.00
#
_symmetry.space_group_name_H-M   'P 1'
#
loop_
_entity.id
_entity.type
_entity.pdbx_description
1 polymer ?
#
loop_
_entity_poly.entity_id
_entity_poly.type
_entity_poly.pdbx_seq_one_letter_code
_entity_poly.pdbx_strand_id
1 'polypeptide(L)' 'MSQLTSGKSSKNQVVVEEILRCPECGSEHIVRDYSRGEIVCDTCGLVISEGQIDEGP' A
#
# COMPACT_ATOMS: atom_id res chain seq x y z
N MET A 1 29.44 -13.07 30.75
CA MET A 1 28.25 -12.26 31.08
C MET A 1 27.87 -11.51 29.81
N SER A 2 27.46 -12.17 28.73
CA SER A 2 26.17 -12.83 28.49
C SER A 2 25.00 -11.85 28.43
N GLN A 3 24.76 -11.26 27.25
CA GLN A 3 23.42 -10.95 26.72
C GLN A 3 23.53 -11.15 25.20
N LEU A 4 23.26 -12.36 24.69
CA LEU A 4 21.95 -12.94 24.41
C LEU A 4 21.31 -12.34 23.14
N THR A 5 21.36 -13.18 22.13
CA THR A 5 20.65 -13.21 20.86
C THR A 5 19.15 -12.90 20.98
N SER A 6 18.64 -12.07 20.07
CA SER A 6 17.20 -11.87 19.82
C SER A 6 17.05 -11.41 18.36
N GLY A 7 16.25 -11.96 17.46
CA GLY A 7 15.33 -13.10 17.42
C GLY A 7 14.88 -13.22 15.95
N LYS A 8 14.89 -14.42 15.39
CA LYS A 8 14.32 -14.73 14.06
C LYS A 8 12.79 -14.70 14.16
N SER A 9 12.09 -14.08 13.21
CA SER A 9 10.65 -14.34 13.04
C SER A 9 10.24 -14.30 11.57
N SER A 10 9.72 -15.46 11.16
CA SER A 10 9.21 -15.84 9.86
C SER A 10 8.17 -14.86 9.29
N LYS A 11 8.29 -14.53 8.00
CA LYS A 11 7.15 -14.04 7.22
C LYS A 11 7.12 -14.77 5.88
N ASN A 12 6.42 -15.90 5.85
CA ASN A 12 5.87 -16.43 4.61
C ASN A 12 4.53 -15.72 4.40
N GLN A 13 4.56 -14.58 3.71
CA GLN A 13 3.34 -13.88 3.31
C GLN A 13 3.23 -13.99 1.80
N VAL A 14 2.27 -14.80 1.35
CA VAL A 14 1.72 -14.67 -0.01
C VAL A 14 0.99 -13.33 -0.01
N VAL A 15 1.70 -12.27 -0.39
CA VAL A 15 1.13 -10.93 -0.46
C VAL A 15 0.43 -10.86 -1.80
N VAL A 16 -0.90 -11.02 -1.79
CA VAL A 16 -1.72 -10.51 -2.89
C VAL A 16 -1.43 -9.01 -2.91
N GLU A 17 -0.80 -8.53 -3.99
CA GLU A 17 -0.31 -7.16 -4.18
C GLU A 17 -1.47 -6.15 -4.25
N GLU A 18 -2.31 -6.09 -3.23
CA GLU A 18 -3.06 -4.87 -2.93
C GLU A 18 -2.01 -3.91 -2.34
N ILE A 19 -1.73 -2.81 -3.03
CA ILE A 19 -0.66 -1.88 -2.70
C ILE A 19 -0.99 -1.24 -1.34
N LEU A 20 -0.54 -1.87 -0.25
CA LEU A 20 -0.73 -1.39 1.12
C LEU A 20 0.26 -0.28 1.48
N ARG A 21 1.26 -0.03 0.63
CA ARG A 21 2.32 0.96 0.84
C ARG A 21 2.57 1.81 -0.39
N CYS A 22 2.69 3.11 -0.18
CA CYS A 22 3.02 4.05 -1.24
C CYS A 22 4.43 3.76 -1.78
N PRO A 23 4.60 3.52 -3.09
CA PRO A 23 5.93 3.27 -3.67
C PRO A 23 6.81 4.52 -3.73
N GLU A 24 6.24 5.71 -3.55
CA GLU A 24 6.97 6.99 -3.66
C GLU A 24 7.48 7.45 -2.29
N CYS A 25 6.62 7.44 -1.25
CA CYS A 25 7.02 7.85 0.11
C CYS A 25 7.16 6.71 1.13
N GLY A 26 6.71 5.49 0.81
CA GLY A 26 6.74 4.33 1.73
C GLY A 26 5.63 4.31 2.79
N SER A 27 4.71 5.28 2.79
CA SER A 27 3.60 5.36 3.76
C SER A 27 2.60 4.23 3.58
N GLU A 28 2.03 3.73 4.69
CA GLU A 28 0.93 2.76 4.70
C GLU A 28 -0.46 3.43 4.61
N HIS A 29 -0.49 4.77 4.53
CA HIS A 29 -1.72 5.55 4.47
C HIS A 29 -2.16 5.71 3.01
N ILE A 30 -2.86 4.69 2.53
CA ILE A 30 -3.48 4.65 1.22
C ILE A 30 -5.00 4.76 1.38
N VAL A 31 -5.61 5.73 0.71
CA VAL A 31 -7.07 5.92 0.67
C VAL A 31 -7.60 5.55 -0.72
N ARG A 32 -8.79 4.96 -0.76
CA ARG A 32 -9.46 4.59 -2.00
C ARG A 32 -10.71 5.45 -2.18
N ASP A 33 -10.74 6.25 -3.24
CA ASP A 33 -11.90 7.04 -3.59
C ASP A 33 -12.87 6.18 -4.41
N TYR A 34 -13.91 5.67 -3.76
CA TYR A 34 -14.93 4.84 -4.39
C TYR A 34 -15.77 5.61 -5.43
N SER A 35 -15.78 6.94 -5.37
CA SER A 35 -16.53 7.77 -6.32
C SER A 35 -15.89 7.79 -7.69
N ARG A 36 -14.55 7.73 -7.72
CA ARG A 36 -13.74 7.77 -8.95
C ARG A 36 -13.04 6.44 -9.25
N GLY A 37 -13.07 5.51 -8.30
CA GLY A 37 -12.38 4.21 -8.37
C GLY A 37 -10.87 4.31 -8.19
N GLU A 38 -10.34 5.48 -7.80
CA GLU A 38 -8.91 5.73 -7.66
C GLU A 38 -8.36 5.36 -6.27
N ILE A 39 -7.09 5.00 -6.21
CA ILE A 39 -6.31 4.73 -5.01
C ILE A 39 -5.26 5.82 -4.91
N VAL A 40 -5.26 6.58 -3.82
CA VAL A 40 -4.39 7.74 -3.60
C VAL A 40 -3.69 7.61 -2.26
N CYS A 41 -2.43 8.00 -2.19
CA CYS A 41 -1.72 8.12 -0.92
C CYS A 41 -2.12 9.41 -0.22
N ASP A 42 -2.68 9.31 0.98
CA ASP A 42 -3.06 10.46 1.82
C ASP A 42 -1.83 11.25 2.33
N THR A 43 -0.65 10.62 2.33
CA THR A 43 0.59 11.23 2.83
C THR A 43 1.30 12.10 1.81
N CYS A 44 1.56 11.60 0.59
CA CYS A 44 2.28 12.36 -0.44
C CYS A 44 1.40 12.82 -1.61
N GLY A 45 0.14 12.37 -1.68
CA GLY A 45 -0.78 12.68 -2.77
C GLY A 45 -0.56 11.85 -4.03
N LEU A 46 0.27 10.80 -4.00
CA LEU A 46 0.50 9.93 -5.15
C LEU A 46 -0.77 9.14 -5.52
N VAL A 47 -1.19 9.22 -6.77
CA VAL A 47 -2.22 8.32 -7.34
C VAL A 47 -1.57 6.99 -7.70
N ILE A 48 -1.98 5.92 -7.03
CA ILE A 48 -1.43 4.56 -7.13
C ILE A 48 -2.16 3.73 -8.18
N SER A 49 -3.47 3.91 -8.29
CA SER A 49 -4.30 3.20 -9.26
C SER A 49 -5.50 4.05 -9.61
N GLU A 50 -5.86 4.12 -10.88
CA GLU A 50 -7.07 4.76 -11.35
C GLU A 50 -8.08 3.68 -11.73
N GLY A 51 -9.28 3.76 -11.16
CA GLY A 51 -10.39 2.91 -11.59
C GLY A 51 -10.80 3.39 -12.97
N GLN A 52 -10.76 2.50 -13.95
CA GLN A 52 -11.29 2.77 -15.28
C GLN A 52 -12.80 3.03 -15.16
N ILE A 53 -13.17 4.29 -14.99
CA ILE A 53 -14.52 4.75 -15.28
C ILE A 53 -14.64 4.76 -16.80
N ASP A 54 -15.51 3.90 -17.33
CA ASP A 54 -15.92 3.91 -18.73
C ASP A 54 -16.67 5.24 -18.96
N GLU A 55 -15.93 6.30 -19.27
CA GLU A 55 -16.48 7.58 -19.70
C GLU A 55 -16.96 7.44 -21.16
N GLY A 56 -18.05 6.67 -21.32
CA GLY A 56 -18.73 6.43 -22.59
C GLY A 56 -19.55 7.61 -23.09
N PRO A 57 -19.73 7.68 -24.43
CA PRO A 57 -21.08 7.73 -25.01
C PRO A 57 -21.43 6.51 -25.87
#